data_AF-A0A7Y9F2S4-F1
#
_entry.id   AF-A0A7Y9F2S4-F1
#
_cell.length_a   1.000
_cell.length_b   1.000
_cell.length_c   1.000
_cell.angle_alpha   90.00
_cell.angle_beta   90.00
_cell.angle_gamma   90.00
#
_symmetry.space_group_name_H-M   'P 1'
#
loop_
_entity.id
_entity.type
_entity.pdbx_description
1 polymer ?
#
loop_
_entity_poly.entity_id
_entity_poly.type
_entity_poly.pdbx_seq_one_letter_code
_entity_poly.pdbx_strand_id
1 'polypeptide(L)'
;MASNTSSRKSLTRVAASVALVAGATAVAGLGTFGSFTSSTDAAEAVSSGETKIELAGQGAQGLDVAAVNLVPGDTVERAVQLTRAGTTEGFGSVALSTTSAAAAPSILTTNAKDGLQLSIDQCATPWVKAADSKRMTCAGPVTSVLSSVPVIAANRDLAKVTETLNGETKVSNLRITLALPQAANNDFQLKTDTVKFVFDATQRAAEAR
;
A
#
# COMPACT_ATOMS: atom_id res chain seq x y z
N MET A 1 -29.92 63.69 -39.71
CA MET A 1 -29.64 63.44 -38.29
C MET A 1 -30.75 62.51 -37.78
N ALA A 2 -30.37 61.38 -37.18
CA ALA A 2 -31.19 60.28 -36.64
C ALA A 2 -31.83 59.24 -37.62
N SER A 3 -31.47 57.97 -37.35
CA SER A 3 -32.31 56.74 -37.36
C SER A 3 -32.78 56.15 -38.71
N ASN A 4 -32.88 54.84 -38.94
CA ASN A 4 -32.37 53.60 -38.33
C ASN A 4 -32.68 52.45 -39.33
N THR A 5 -31.89 51.38 -39.30
CA THR A 5 -32.20 49.95 -39.60
C THR A 5 -32.90 49.51 -40.92
N SER A 6 -32.25 48.60 -41.66
CA SER A 6 -32.67 47.17 -41.80
C SER A 6 -32.48 46.55 -43.21
N SER A 7 -31.59 45.56 -43.25
CA SER A 7 -31.71 44.24 -43.92
C SER A 7 -32.23 44.12 -45.38
N ARG A 8 -31.35 43.64 -46.27
CA ARG A 8 -31.59 42.48 -47.16
C ARG A 8 -30.27 41.68 -47.25
N LYS A 9 -30.16 40.46 -46.71
CA LYS A 9 -30.55 39.15 -47.30
C LYS A 9 -29.98 39.03 -48.72
N SER A 10 -29.23 38.01 -49.13
CA SER A 10 -29.37 36.56 -48.95
C SER A 10 -28.39 35.93 -49.95
N LEU A 11 -27.69 34.81 -49.63
CA LEU A 11 -27.42 33.67 -50.55
C LEU A 11 -26.22 32.76 -50.18
N THR A 12 -25.44 33.04 -49.14
CA THR A 12 -24.30 32.15 -48.77
C THR A 12 -24.48 31.35 -47.48
N ARG A 13 -25.70 31.32 -46.92
CA ARG A 13 -26.24 30.10 -46.29
C ARG A 13 -26.55 29.16 -47.45
N VAL A 14 -26.10 27.91 -47.55
CA VAL A 14 -26.79 26.77 -46.93
C VAL A 14 -25.97 25.46 -47.07
N ALA A 15 -24.79 25.44 -47.72
CA ALA A 15 -24.11 24.17 -48.05
C ALA A 15 -23.06 23.67 -47.03
N ALA A 16 -22.83 24.35 -45.91
CA ALA A 16 -21.82 23.95 -44.92
C ALA A 16 -22.45 23.58 -43.55
N SER A 17 -23.62 22.92 -43.55
CA SER A 17 -24.36 22.60 -42.32
C SER A 17 -24.98 21.20 -42.27
N VAL A 18 -24.51 20.21 -43.04
CA VAL A 18 -25.12 18.85 -43.04
C VAL A 18 -24.12 17.68 -43.00
N ALA A 19 -22.82 17.91 -42.84
CA ALA A 19 -21.83 16.82 -42.80
C ALA A 19 -21.02 16.82 -41.51
N LEU A 20 -21.67 16.51 -40.38
CA LEU A 20 -21.04 15.90 -39.19
C LEU A 20 -22.11 15.55 -38.12
N VAL A 21 -23.16 14.87 -38.55
CA VAL A 21 -24.05 14.12 -37.65
C VAL A 21 -23.83 12.65 -37.97
N ALA A 22 -22.85 12.04 -37.30
CA ALA A 22 -22.67 10.59 -37.30
C ALA A 22 -22.07 10.18 -35.94
N GLY A 23 -22.93 9.59 -35.09
CA GLY A 23 -22.49 8.61 -34.10
C GLY A 23 -22.12 9.11 -32.70
N ALA A 24 -22.89 10.00 -32.07
CA ALA A 24 -22.94 10.02 -30.61
C ALA A 24 -23.86 8.87 -30.15
N THR A 25 -23.38 7.64 -30.25
CA THR A 25 -23.99 6.53 -29.50
C THR A 25 -23.71 6.79 -28.03
N ALA A 26 -24.78 6.74 -27.24
CA ALA A 26 -24.73 6.92 -25.81
C ALA A 26 -23.68 5.97 -25.19
N VAL A 27 -22.59 6.51 -24.66
CA VAL A 27 -21.88 5.82 -23.58
C VAL A 27 -22.63 6.17 -22.30
N ALA A 28 -23.84 5.62 -22.18
CA ALA A 28 -24.52 5.55 -20.91
C ALA A 28 -23.80 4.49 -20.07
N GLY A 29 -23.04 4.92 -19.07
CA GLY A 29 -22.86 4.14 -17.85
C GLY A 29 -21.86 2.98 -17.88
N LEU A 30 -20.71 3.12 -18.54
CA LEU A 30 -19.50 2.55 -17.94
C LEU A 30 -18.95 3.62 -17.02
N GLY A 31 -19.43 3.63 -15.77
CA GLY A 31 -18.83 4.48 -14.74
C GLY A 31 -17.32 4.26 -14.78
N THR A 32 -16.55 5.33 -14.95
CA THR A 32 -15.13 5.31 -14.62
C THR A 32 -15.05 5.03 -13.12
N PHE A 33 -15.08 3.76 -12.74
CA PHE A 33 -14.70 3.32 -11.42
C PHE A 33 -13.17 3.40 -11.39
N GLY A 34 -12.65 4.57 -11.00
CA GLY A 34 -11.26 4.69 -10.63
C GLY A 34 -11.03 3.82 -9.39
N SER A 35 -10.22 2.78 -9.48
CA SER A 35 -9.76 2.04 -8.30
C SER A 35 -8.76 2.93 -7.58
N PHE A 36 -9.18 3.57 -6.49
CA PHE A 36 -8.28 4.35 -5.66
C PHE A 36 -7.37 3.42 -4.87
N THR A 37 -6.07 3.73 -4.88
CA THR A 37 -5.04 3.02 -4.11
C THR A 37 -4.45 4.01 -3.13
N SER A 38 -4.48 3.68 -1.84
CA SER A 38 -3.85 4.45 -0.78
C SER A 38 -2.58 3.76 -0.34
N SER A 39 -1.51 4.52 -0.15
CA SER A 39 -0.20 3.99 0.23
C SER A 39 0.30 4.64 1.52
N THR A 40 1.06 3.92 2.34
CA THR A 40 1.74 4.54 3.48
C THR A 40 2.78 5.60 3.09
N ASP A 41 3.17 5.66 1.81
CA ASP A 41 4.06 6.68 1.25
C ASP A 41 3.32 7.89 0.64
N ALA A 42 2.00 7.78 0.41
CA ALA A 42 1.19 8.83 -0.24
C ALA A 42 -0.30 8.70 0.13
N ALA A 43 -0.88 9.79 0.65
CA ALA A 43 -2.30 9.89 0.96
C ALA A 43 -3.05 10.61 -0.17
N GLU A 44 -4.02 9.93 -0.78
CA GLU A 44 -4.92 10.50 -1.79
C GLU A 44 -6.31 10.72 -1.19
N ALA A 45 -6.86 11.93 -1.36
CA ALA A 45 -8.17 12.32 -0.81
C ALA A 45 -9.15 12.67 -1.93
N VAL A 46 -10.20 11.87 -2.12
CA VAL A 46 -11.32 12.21 -3.00
C VAL A 46 -12.63 11.99 -2.24
N SER A 47 -13.48 13.02 -2.25
CA SER A 47 -14.74 13.18 -1.46
C SER A 47 -15.83 12.11 -1.71
N SER A 48 -15.60 11.16 -2.62
CA SER A 48 -16.49 10.03 -2.86
C SER A 48 -15.70 8.71 -2.76
N GLY A 49 -15.75 8.06 -1.58
CA GLY A 49 -15.07 6.78 -1.34
C GLY A 49 -13.62 6.96 -0.86
N GLU A 50 -13.44 7.40 0.37
CA GLU A 50 -12.11 7.54 0.98
C GLU A 50 -11.53 6.16 1.30
N THR A 51 -10.50 5.73 0.54
CA THR A 51 -9.58 4.69 0.98
C THR A 51 -8.35 5.38 1.53
N LYS A 52 -8.16 5.29 2.84
CA LYS A 52 -7.00 5.86 3.51
C LYS A 52 -6.45 4.87 4.50
N ILE A 53 -5.24 4.37 4.21
CA ILE A 53 -4.46 3.61 5.15
C ILE A 53 -3.50 4.55 5.87
N GLU A 54 -3.54 4.56 7.19
CA GLU A 54 -2.63 5.36 8.00
C GLU A 54 -1.71 4.44 8.79
N LEU A 55 -0.51 4.96 9.06
CA LEU A 55 0.48 4.32 9.88
C LEU A 55 0.58 5.05 11.23
N ALA A 56 0.41 4.32 12.33
CA ALA A 56 0.37 4.89 13.67
C ALA A 56 1.23 4.14 14.71
N GLY A 57 1.78 4.88 15.69
CA GLY A 57 2.50 4.27 16.82
C GLY A 57 3.96 3.86 16.56
N GLN A 58 4.61 4.39 15.53
CA GLN A 58 6.03 4.07 15.20
C GLN A 58 7.04 4.94 15.96
N GLY A 59 6.56 5.93 16.74
CA GLY A 59 7.43 6.93 17.36
C GLY A 59 8.16 7.77 16.31
N ALA A 60 9.38 8.22 16.60
CA ALA A 60 10.21 9.01 15.67
C ALA A 60 10.91 8.15 14.58
N GLN A 61 10.69 6.84 14.56
CA GLN A 61 11.34 5.91 13.63
C GLN A 61 10.38 5.65 12.45
N GLY A 62 10.84 5.78 11.21
CA GLY A 62 10.05 5.41 10.02
C GLY A 62 9.87 3.90 9.87
N LEU A 63 9.26 3.47 8.75
CA LEU A 63 9.10 2.04 8.39
C LEU A 63 10.38 1.37 7.89
N ASP A 64 11.38 2.17 7.51
CA ASP A 64 12.62 1.66 6.95
C ASP A 64 13.42 0.87 8.00
N VAL A 65 13.84 -0.33 7.63
CA VAL A 65 14.61 -1.21 8.51
C VAL A 65 16.03 -1.37 7.97
N ALA A 66 16.97 -0.70 8.63
CA ALA A 66 18.39 -0.89 8.39
C ALA A 66 18.84 -2.27 8.92
N ALA A 67 19.38 -3.08 8.02
CA ALA A 67 20.08 -4.33 8.32
C ALA A 67 21.58 -4.04 8.37
N VAL A 68 22.11 -3.86 9.58
CA VAL A 68 23.53 -3.52 9.81
C VAL A 68 24.14 -4.50 10.80
N ASN A 69 25.37 -4.95 10.52
CA ASN A 69 26.15 -5.85 11.38
C ASN A 69 25.36 -7.10 11.84
N LEU A 70 24.49 -7.62 10.98
CA LEU A 70 23.74 -8.85 11.28
C LEU A 70 24.66 -10.06 11.16
N VAL A 71 24.51 -10.99 12.09
CA VAL A 71 25.12 -12.32 12.02
C VAL A 71 24.04 -13.38 11.73
N PRO A 72 24.42 -14.55 11.16
CA PRO A 72 23.47 -15.63 10.92
C PRO A 72 22.68 -15.99 12.19
N GLY A 73 21.35 -16.05 12.07
CA GLY A 73 20.43 -16.24 13.18
C GLY A 73 19.88 -14.97 13.83
N ASP A 74 20.39 -13.79 13.48
CA ASP A 74 19.87 -12.53 14.00
C ASP A 74 18.46 -12.25 13.50
N THR A 75 17.67 -11.60 14.36
CA THR A 75 16.33 -11.13 14.07
C THR A 75 16.17 -9.66 14.43
N VAL A 76 15.51 -8.90 13.56
CA VAL A 76 15.11 -7.52 13.78
C VAL A 76 13.59 -7.45 13.73
N GLU A 77 12.97 -7.00 14.82
CA GLU A 77 11.52 -6.88 14.93
C GLU A 77 11.09 -5.40 14.95
N ARG A 78 9.93 -5.11 14.34
CA ARG A 78 9.29 -3.80 14.31
C ARG A 78 7.79 -3.92 14.53
N ALA A 79 7.23 -2.98 15.28
CA ALA A 79 5.79 -2.85 15.47
C ALA A 79 5.22 -1.87 14.41
N VAL A 80 4.18 -2.30 13.73
CA VAL A 80 3.45 -1.53 12.71
C VAL A 80 1.98 -1.55 13.06
N GLN A 81 1.33 -0.38 13.14
CA GLN A 81 -0.12 -0.31 13.26
C GLN A 81 -0.68 0.32 12.00
N LEU A 82 -1.55 -0.42 11.33
CA LEU A 82 -2.30 0.07 10.19
C LEU A 82 -3.71 0.40 10.65
N THR A 83 -4.24 1.54 10.24
CA THR A 83 -5.62 1.94 10.53
C THR A 83 -6.34 2.33 9.23
N ARG A 84 -7.65 2.06 9.20
CA ARG A 84 -8.55 2.54 8.13
C ARG A 84 -9.35 3.72 8.65
N ALA A 85 -9.18 4.89 8.03
CA ALA A 85 -9.81 6.15 8.49
C ALA A 85 -11.32 6.25 8.16
N GLY A 86 -11.77 5.63 7.05
CA GLY A 86 -13.13 5.79 6.52
C GLY A 86 -14.23 5.05 7.30
N THR A 87 -15.43 5.63 7.35
CA THR A 87 -16.61 5.04 8.02
C THR A 87 -17.44 4.13 7.13
N THR A 88 -17.49 4.37 5.82
CA THR A 88 -18.49 3.76 4.93
C THR A 88 -17.96 2.72 3.93
N GLU A 89 -16.68 2.76 3.54
CA GLU A 89 -16.15 1.85 2.50
C GLU A 89 -15.04 0.91 3.01
N GLY A 90 -15.13 -0.36 2.63
CA GLY A 90 -14.11 -1.39 2.88
C GLY A 90 -12.95 -1.35 1.89
N PHE A 91 -11.79 -1.82 2.32
CA PHE A 91 -10.70 -2.15 1.40
C PHE A 91 -11.05 -3.40 0.58
N GLY A 92 -10.69 -3.39 -0.70
CA GLY A 92 -10.74 -4.55 -1.58
C GLY A 92 -9.55 -5.49 -1.34
N SER A 93 -8.37 -4.91 -1.16
CA SER A 93 -7.15 -5.62 -0.77
C SER A 93 -6.20 -4.71 0.02
N VAL A 94 -5.28 -5.34 0.75
CA VAL A 94 -4.10 -4.69 1.33
C VAL A 94 -2.90 -5.52 0.92
N ALA A 95 -1.98 -4.92 0.20
CA ALA A 95 -0.77 -5.58 -0.28
C ALA A 95 0.48 -4.92 0.30
N LEU A 96 1.54 -5.71 0.44
CA LEU A 96 2.85 -5.25 0.87
C LEU A 96 3.85 -5.34 -0.29
N SER A 97 4.55 -4.25 -0.54
CA SER A 97 5.73 -4.19 -1.38
C SER A 97 6.95 -3.85 -0.53
N THR A 98 8.06 -4.55 -0.78
CA THR A 98 9.33 -4.39 -0.08
C THR A 98 10.47 -4.29 -1.08
N THR A 99 11.27 -3.25 -0.95
CA THR A 99 12.40 -2.96 -1.84
C THR A 99 13.66 -2.68 -1.05
N SER A 100 14.82 -2.87 -1.67
CA SER A 100 16.07 -2.32 -1.14
C SER A 100 16.10 -0.81 -1.42
N ALA A 101 16.44 -0.03 -0.40
CA ALA A 101 16.68 1.40 -0.49
C ALA A 101 18.19 1.71 -0.69
N ALA A 102 19.05 0.70 -0.76
CA ALA A 102 20.46 0.88 -1.06
C ALA A 102 20.66 1.18 -2.56
N ALA A 103 21.58 2.10 -2.87
CA ALA A 103 21.94 2.40 -4.27
C ALA A 103 22.49 1.16 -5.01
N ALA A 104 23.14 0.26 -4.27
CA ALA A 104 23.54 -1.07 -4.72
C ALA A 104 23.03 -2.09 -3.69
N PRO A 105 21.98 -2.87 -4.01
CA PRO A 105 21.47 -3.92 -3.12
C PRO A 105 22.55 -4.95 -2.78
N SER A 106 22.53 -5.45 -1.56
CA SER A 106 23.51 -6.44 -1.09
C SER A 106 22.99 -7.87 -1.21
N ILE A 107 23.85 -8.85 -0.90
CA ILE A 107 23.45 -10.27 -0.82
C ILE A 107 22.35 -10.50 0.23
N LEU A 108 22.19 -9.60 1.21
CA LEU A 108 21.11 -9.64 2.19
C LEU A 108 19.72 -9.56 1.55
N THR A 109 19.56 -8.84 0.44
CA THR A 109 18.26 -8.63 -0.23
C THR A 109 18.16 -9.30 -1.59
N THR A 110 19.31 -9.65 -2.20
CA THR A 110 19.35 -10.29 -3.53
C THR A 110 19.35 -11.83 -3.46
N ASN A 111 19.78 -12.44 -2.35
CA ASN A 111 19.70 -13.89 -2.16
C ASN A 111 18.36 -14.29 -1.52
N ALA A 112 17.50 -14.96 -2.29
CA ALA A 112 16.17 -15.36 -1.80
C ALA A 112 16.19 -16.50 -0.75
N LYS A 113 17.21 -17.36 -0.75
CA LYS A 113 17.27 -18.54 0.11
C LYS A 113 17.92 -18.24 1.46
N ASP A 114 19.10 -17.63 1.40
CA ASP A 114 19.96 -17.43 2.57
C ASP A 114 20.09 -15.95 2.95
N GLY A 115 19.50 -15.05 2.18
CA GLY A 115 19.34 -13.64 2.55
C GLY A 115 18.21 -13.42 3.54
N LEU A 116 17.93 -12.14 3.82
CA LEU A 116 16.92 -11.72 4.77
C LEU A 116 15.56 -12.33 4.43
N GLN A 117 14.96 -12.92 5.45
CA GLN A 117 13.62 -13.47 5.40
C GLN A 117 12.67 -12.58 6.19
N LEU A 118 11.50 -12.33 5.64
CA LEU A 118 10.41 -11.59 6.24
C LEU A 118 9.34 -12.54 6.78
N SER A 119 8.85 -12.29 7.98
CA SER A 119 7.59 -12.83 8.47
C SER A 119 6.77 -11.72 9.14
N ILE A 120 5.45 -11.89 9.14
CA ILE A 120 4.52 -10.93 9.74
C ILE A 120 3.52 -11.67 10.61
N ASP A 121 3.39 -11.19 11.84
CA ASP A 121 2.37 -11.63 12.76
C ASP A 121 1.45 -10.47 13.13
N GLN A 122 0.20 -10.77 13.44
CA GLN A 122 -0.79 -9.81 13.93
C GLN A 122 -1.19 -10.16 15.36
N CYS A 123 -1.42 -9.13 16.17
CA CYS A 123 -1.96 -9.28 17.51
C CYS A 123 -3.22 -8.43 17.71
N ALA A 124 -4.09 -8.86 18.63
CA ALA A 124 -5.28 -8.10 19.00
C ALA A 124 -4.96 -6.75 19.66
N THR A 125 -3.80 -6.63 20.31
CA THR A 125 -3.31 -5.40 20.95
C THR A 125 -2.04 -4.90 20.28
N PRO A 126 -1.69 -3.61 20.43
CA PRO A 126 -0.41 -3.09 19.96
C PRO A 126 0.79 -3.91 20.46
N TRP A 127 1.80 -4.05 19.60
CA TRP A 127 3.06 -4.67 19.96
C TRP A 127 3.94 -3.69 20.74
N VAL A 128 4.56 -4.17 21.81
CA VAL A 128 5.47 -3.41 22.65
C VAL A 128 6.81 -4.12 22.74
N LYS A 129 7.90 -3.35 22.73
CA LYS A 129 9.24 -3.88 22.93
C LYS A 129 9.37 -4.42 24.36
N ALA A 130 9.84 -5.65 24.51
CA ALA A 130 10.13 -6.22 25.83
C ALA A 130 11.28 -5.46 26.50
N ALA A 131 11.22 -5.31 27.83
CA ALA A 131 12.20 -4.52 28.60
C ALA A 131 13.65 -5.01 28.41
N ASP A 132 13.84 -6.33 28.46
CA ASP A 132 15.17 -6.95 28.47
C ASP A 132 15.59 -7.54 27.13
N SER A 133 14.88 -7.23 26.04
CA SER A 133 15.23 -7.77 24.72
C SER A 133 14.87 -6.83 23.56
N LYS A 134 15.33 -7.19 22.36
CA LYS A 134 14.93 -6.53 21.11
C LYS A 134 13.64 -7.13 20.52
N ARG A 135 12.99 -8.07 21.22
CA ARG A 135 11.75 -8.70 20.79
C ARG A 135 10.54 -7.83 21.08
N MET A 136 9.54 -7.94 20.22
CA MET A 136 8.22 -7.38 20.37
C MET A 136 7.30 -8.43 20.99
N THR A 137 6.51 -7.98 21.96
CA THR A 137 5.52 -8.76 22.69
C THR A 137 4.16 -8.07 22.63
N CYS A 138 3.08 -8.81 22.82
CA CYS A 138 1.74 -8.26 22.93
C CYS A 138 0.93 -9.11 23.92
N ALA A 139 -0.17 -8.58 24.45
CA ALA A 139 -0.99 -9.23 25.48
C ALA A 139 -2.15 -10.07 24.90
N GLY A 140 -2.33 -10.07 23.56
CA GLY A 140 -3.45 -10.72 22.88
C GLY A 140 -3.08 -11.98 22.10
N PRO A 141 -4.08 -12.67 21.51
CA PRO A 141 -3.83 -13.78 20.61
C PRO A 141 -3.02 -13.30 19.39
N VAL A 142 -2.01 -14.10 19.04
CA VAL A 142 -1.15 -13.86 17.87
C VAL A 142 -1.62 -14.74 16.73
N THR A 143 -1.74 -14.14 15.55
CA THR A 143 -2.09 -14.82 14.30
C THR A 143 -1.01 -14.58 13.27
N SER A 144 -0.57 -15.65 12.58
CA SER A 144 0.39 -15.49 11.49
C SER A 144 -0.31 -14.88 10.27
N VAL A 145 0.25 -13.77 9.77
CA VAL A 145 -0.19 -13.08 8.54
C VAL A 145 0.64 -13.55 7.37
N LEU A 146 1.95 -13.63 7.57
CA LEU A 146 2.92 -14.04 6.55
C LEU A 146 3.97 -14.94 7.19
N SER A 147 4.07 -16.18 6.71
CA SER A 147 5.16 -17.07 7.06
C SER A 147 6.49 -16.61 6.48
N SER A 148 7.61 -17.13 6.99
CA SER A 148 8.95 -16.79 6.53
C SER A 148 9.13 -16.95 5.01
N VAL A 149 9.54 -15.86 4.36
CA VAL A 149 9.69 -15.72 2.90
C VAL A 149 10.83 -14.75 2.58
N PRO A 150 11.36 -14.73 1.34
CA PRO A 150 12.36 -13.74 0.94
C PRO A 150 11.86 -12.31 1.19
N VAL A 151 12.76 -11.44 1.69
CA VAL A 151 12.38 -10.09 2.11
C VAL A 151 11.88 -9.21 0.97
N ILE A 152 12.45 -9.31 -0.23
CA ILE A 152 12.07 -8.48 -1.38
C ILE A 152 10.89 -9.12 -2.11
N ALA A 153 9.80 -8.37 -2.24
CA ALA A 153 8.61 -8.77 -2.97
C ALA A 153 7.80 -7.56 -3.41
N ALA A 154 6.97 -7.72 -4.43
CA ALA A 154 6.02 -6.71 -4.86
C ALA A 154 4.59 -7.26 -4.73
N ASN A 155 3.66 -6.39 -4.34
CA ASN A 155 2.21 -6.66 -4.32
C ASN A 155 1.84 -7.95 -3.58
N ARG A 156 2.50 -8.23 -2.46
CA ARG A 156 2.20 -9.42 -1.66
C ARG A 156 0.90 -9.21 -0.93
N ASP A 157 -0.13 -9.96 -1.30
CA ASP A 157 -1.43 -9.87 -0.66
C ASP A 157 -1.37 -10.25 0.83
N LEU A 158 -1.99 -9.42 1.66
CA LEU A 158 -2.11 -9.60 3.10
C LEU A 158 -3.59 -9.74 3.49
N ALA A 159 -4.28 -10.75 2.94
CA ALA A 159 -5.72 -10.96 3.12
C ALA A 159 -6.22 -10.85 4.57
N LYS A 160 -5.47 -11.39 5.56
CA LYS A 160 -5.80 -11.29 6.99
C LYS A 160 -5.79 -9.85 7.51
N VAL A 161 -4.92 -9.01 6.98
CA VAL A 161 -4.85 -7.57 7.30
C VAL A 161 -6.06 -6.87 6.68
N THR A 162 -6.41 -7.20 5.43
CA THR A 162 -7.63 -6.68 4.79
C THR A 162 -8.88 -7.02 5.59
N GLU A 163 -9.03 -8.27 6.01
CA GLU A 163 -10.14 -8.73 6.86
C GLU A 163 -10.22 -7.91 8.16
N THR A 164 -9.08 -7.77 8.85
CA THR A 164 -8.99 -7.05 10.13
C THR A 164 -9.35 -5.57 9.98
N LEU A 165 -8.81 -4.89 8.96
CA LEU A 165 -9.09 -3.48 8.72
C LEU A 165 -10.54 -3.24 8.28
N ASN A 166 -11.16 -4.23 7.64
CA ASN A 166 -12.58 -4.20 7.30
C ASN A 166 -13.52 -4.52 8.47
N GLY A 167 -13.00 -5.11 9.56
CA GLY A 167 -13.74 -5.38 10.79
C GLY A 167 -14.08 -4.13 11.61
N GLU A 168 -14.66 -4.35 12.79
CA GLU A 168 -15.21 -3.30 13.65
C GLU A 168 -14.16 -2.31 14.15
N THR A 169 -13.00 -2.81 14.57
CA THR A 169 -11.94 -1.97 15.16
C THR A 169 -11.17 -1.18 14.13
N LYS A 170 -11.12 -1.65 12.87
CA LYS A 170 -10.40 -1.00 11.76
C LYS A 170 -8.90 -0.80 12.01
N VAL A 171 -8.32 -1.60 12.91
CA VAL A 171 -6.93 -1.50 13.35
C VAL A 171 -6.28 -2.86 13.24
N SER A 172 -5.15 -2.93 12.53
CA SER A 172 -4.29 -4.11 12.47
C SER A 172 -2.97 -3.82 13.17
N ASN A 173 -2.67 -4.55 14.26
CA ASN A 173 -1.42 -4.43 14.99
C ASN A 173 -0.44 -5.53 14.55
N LEU A 174 0.53 -5.15 13.74
CA LEU A 174 1.49 -6.04 13.10
C LEU A 174 2.85 -6.01 13.81
N ARG A 175 3.49 -7.17 13.82
CA ARG A 175 4.93 -7.33 14.05
C ARG A 175 5.56 -7.80 12.76
N ILE A 176 6.46 -6.98 12.24
CA ILE A 176 7.35 -7.33 11.13
C ILE A 176 8.62 -7.92 11.74
N THR A 177 9.03 -9.09 11.26
CA THR A 177 10.27 -9.74 11.65
C THR A 177 11.14 -9.95 10.41
N LEU A 178 12.33 -9.37 10.42
CA LEU A 178 13.40 -9.71 9.49
C LEU A 178 14.36 -10.66 10.19
N ALA A 179 14.69 -11.77 9.55
CA ALA A 179 15.65 -12.75 10.05
C ALA A 179 16.75 -12.99 9.02
N LEU A 180 18.01 -13.02 9.44
CA LEU A 180 19.09 -13.56 8.64
C LEU A 180 19.19 -15.07 8.94
N PRO A 181 18.96 -15.97 7.96
CA PRO A 181 19.03 -17.41 8.19
C PRO A 181 20.36 -17.86 8.77
N GLN A 182 20.34 -18.92 9.60
CA GLN A 182 21.55 -19.58 10.10
C GLN A 182 22.42 -20.17 8.98
N ALA A 183 21.83 -20.43 7.80
CA ALA A 183 22.54 -20.92 6.62
C ALA A 183 23.36 -19.83 5.89
N ALA A 184 23.22 -18.55 6.26
CA ALA A 184 24.01 -17.47 5.69
C ALA A 184 25.51 -17.68 5.98
N ASN A 185 26.31 -17.76 4.93
CA ASN A 185 27.75 -18.03 5.00
C ASN A 185 28.56 -16.72 5.22
N ASN A 186 29.89 -16.81 5.11
CA ASN A 186 30.78 -15.66 5.29
C ASN A 186 30.61 -14.54 4.24
N ASP A 187 29.95 -14.79 3.10
CA ASP A 187 29.71 -13.75 2.09
C ASP A 187 28.73 -12.68 2.58
N PHE A 188 27.94 -13.00 3.61
CA PHE A 188 27.01 -12.10 4.28
C PHE A 188 27.67 -11.21 5.35
N GLN A 189 28.92 -11.48 5.75
CA GLN A 189 29.59 -10.69 6.77
C GLN A 189 29.78 -9.23 6.34
N LEU A 190 29.53 -8.32 7.28
CA LEU A 190 29.67 -6.86 7.11
C LEU A 190 28.83 -6.27 5.97
N LYS A 191 27.89 -7.04 5.43
CA LYS A 191 26.93 -6.54 4.45
C LYS A 191 25.89 -5.70 5.16
N THR A 192 25.43 -4.68 4.46
CA THR A 192 24.40 -3.77 4.93
C THR A 192 23.37 -3.55 3.85
N ASP A 193 22.13 -3.36 4.25
CA ASP A 193 21.05 -2.98 3.36
C ASP A 193 19.98 -2.21 4.16
N THR A 194 19.11 -1.50 3.47
CA THR A 194 17.93 -0.90 4.08
C THR A 194 16.72 -1.41 3.32
N VAL A 195 15.78 -2.02 4.03
CA VAL A 195 14.53 -2.50 3.43
C VAL A 195 13.46 -1.43 3.64
N LYS A 196 12.89 -0.96 2.53
CA LYS A 196 11.71 -0.09 2.51
C LYS A 196 10.45 -0.94 2.46
N PHE A 197 9.43 -0.53 3.21
CA PHE A 197 8.13 -1.21 3.27
C PHE A 197 7.03 -0.26 2.82
N VAL A 198 6.15 -0.73 1.93
CA VAL A 198 5.02 0.03 1.41
C VAL A 198 3.77 -0.82 1.51
N PHE A 199 2.78 -0.33 2.25
CA PHE A 199 1.46 -0.96 2.33
C PHE A 199 0.49 -0.21 1.43
N ASP A 200 -0.06 -0.92 0.44
CA ASP A 200 -1.02 -0.38 -0.51
C ASP A 200 -2.40 -0.99 -0.25
N ALA A 201 -3.39 -0.14 0.02
CA ALA A 201 -4.78 -0.52 0.18
C ALA A 201 -5.59 -0.09 -1.04
N THR A 202 -6.36 -1.01 -1.61
CA THR A 202 -7.24 -0.71 -2.74
C THR A 202 -8.69 -0.58 -2.27
N GLN A 203 -9.50 0.18 -3.01
CA GLN A 203 -10.94 0.21 -2.80
C GLN A 203 -11.60 -1.11 -3.23
N ARG A 204 -12.66 -1.52 -2.54
CA ARG A 204 -13.52 -2.60 -3.02
C ARG A 204 -14.16 -2.18 -4.36
N ALA A 205 -14.14 -3.05 -5.36
CA ALA A 205 -14.95 -2.85 -6.56
C ALA A 205 -16.42 -2.77 -6.16
N ALA A 206 -17.19 -1.83 -6.75
CA ALA A 206 -18.62 -1.73 -6.46
C ALA A 206 -19.31 -3.07 -6.77
N GLU A 207 -19.93 -3.68 -5.75
CA GLU A 207 -20.88 -4.76 -5.97
C GLU A 207 -22.12 -4.13 -6.61
N ALA A 208 -22.40 -4.45 -7.88
CA ALA A 208 -23.64 -4.04 -8.52
C ALA A 208 -24.80 -4.61 -7.70
N ARG A 209 -25.55 -3.73 -7.03
CA ARG A 209 -26.80 -4.07 -6.36
C ARG A 209 -27.94 -4.12 -7.36
#